data_AF-O42297-F1
#
_entry.id   AF-O42297-F1
#
_cell.length_a   1.000
_cell.length_b   1.000
_cell.length_c   1.000
_cell.angle_alpha   90.00
_cell.angle_beta   90.00
_cell.angle_gamma   90.00
#
_symmetry.space_group_name_H-M   'P 1'
#
loop_
_entity.id
_entity.type
_entity.pdbx_description
1 polymer ?
#
loop_
_entity_poly.entity_id
_entity_poly.type
_entity_poly.pdbx_seq_one_letter_code
_entity_poly.pdbx_strand_id
1 'polypeptide(L)'
;CYFTLEGVHMAFKEEGYHMAIHNFDEAKHVDVEDIIHSIQNKERVVIMCASSDTVRNIMLAAHRQGLTKGDYVFINIELFNSSLYGDGSWRRGDKHDLEAKQAYSSLQTVTLLRTVKPEFEKFSIEVKSSVQKLGLTEDDYVNMFIEGFHD
;
A
#
# COMPACT_ATOMS: atom_id res chain seq x y z
N CYS A 1 3.31 -5.55 -8.11
CA CYS A 1 2.87 -4.15 -8.20
C CYS A 1 2.87 -3.56 -9.62
N TYR A 2 3.72 -4.03 -10.55
CA TYR A 2 3.81 -3.48 -11.92
C TYR A 2 2.46 -3.27 -12.63
N PHE A 3 1.63 -4.32 -12.73
CA PHE A 3 0.33 -4.25 -13.43
C PHE A 3 -0.64 -3.21 -12.84
N THR A 4 -0.56 -2.94 -11.54
CA THR A 4 -1.41 -1.93 -10.88
C THR A 4 -1.05 -0.51 -11.32
N LEU A 5 0.25 -0.17 -11.35
CA LEU A 5 0.70 1.16 -11.78
C LEU A 5 0.63 1.34 -13.29
N GLU A 6 0.76 0.27 -14.08
CA GLU A 6 0.58 0.31 -15.53
C GLU A 6 -0.85 0.75 -15.90
N GLY A 7 -1.86 0.26 -15.18
CA GLY A 7 -3.25 0.71 -15.34
C GLY A 7 -3.42 2.22 -15.07
N VAL A 8 -2.82 2.71 -13.97
CA VAL A 8 -2.81 4.16 -13.65
C VAL A 8 -2.10 4.95 -14.75
N HIS A 9 -0.95 4.47 -15.21
CA HIS A 9 -0.16 5.11 -16.27
C HIS A 9 -0.95 5.23 -17.58
N MET A 10 -1.67 4.18 -17.98
CA MET A 10 -2.47 4.25 -19.21
C MET A 10 -3.61 5.27 -19.07
N ALA A 11 -4.39 5.20 -17.98
CA ALA A 11 -5.52 6.10 -17.76
C ALA A 11 -5.08 7.58 -17.70
N PHE A 12 -4.00 7.89 -16.99
CA PHE A 12 -3.51 9.27 -16.89
C PHE A 12 -2.91 9.77 -18.20
N LYS A 13 -2.27 8.89 -18.97
CA LYS A 13 -1.73 9.23 -20.29
C LYS A 13 -2.84 9.53 -21.30
N GLU A 14 -3.94 8.79 -21.27
CA GLU A 14 -5.12 9.05 -22.11
C GLU A 14 -5.72 10.43 -21.85
N GLU A 15 -5.75 10.85 -20.58
CA GLU A 15 -6.20 12.18 -20.15
C GLU A 15 -5.13 13.29 -20.33
N GLY A 16 -3.94 12.96 -20.85
CA GLY A 16 -2.87 13.92 -21.14
C GLY A 16 -2.05 14.38 -19.92
N TYR A 17 -2.13 13.68 -18.79
CA TYR A 17 -1.29 13.98 -17.63
C TYR A 17 0.15 13.50 -17.83
N HIS A 18 1.11 14.36 -17.45
CA HIS A 18 2.52 13.98 -17.36
C HIS A 18 2.77 13.09 -16.15
N MET A 19 3.62 12.07 -16.31
CA MET A 19 4.03 11.19 -15.22
C MET A 19 5.52 10.87 -15.33
N ALA A 20 6.23 11.07 -14.22
CA ALA A 20 7.56 10.54 -14.03
C ALA A 20 7.49 9.14 -13.41
N ILE A 21 8.06 8.14 -14.10
CA ILE A 21 8.12 6.77 -13.61
C ILE A 21 9.47 6.53 -12.93
N HIS A 22 9.44 5.88 -11.77
CA HIS A 22 10.62 5.40 -11.07
C HIS A 22 10.37 3.95 -10.64
N ASN A 23 11.20 3.02 -11.12
CA ASN A 23 11.06 1.58 -10.89
C ASN A 23 12.22 1.08 -10.04
N PHE A 24 11.94 0.18 -9.10
CA PHE A 24 12.93 -0.55 -8.32
C PHE A 24 12.49 -2.00 -8.11
N ASP A 25 13.44 -2.84 -7.69
CA ASP A 25 13.24 -4.26 -7.45
C ASP A 25 13.40 -4.54 -5.95
N GLU A 26 12.29 -4.86 -5.27
CA GLU A 26 12.27 -5.15 -3.83
C GLU A 26 13.00 -6.45 -3.44
N ALA A 27 13.31 -7.33 -4.41
CA ALA A 27 14.18 -8.48 -4.17
C ALA A 27 15.67 -8.09 -4.06
N LYS A 28 16.00 -6.84 -4.39
CA LYS A 28 17.34 -6.25 -4.30
C LYS A 28 17.34 -5.13 -3.27
N HIS A 29 18.51 -4.51 -3.10
CA HIS A 29 18.62 -3.30 -2.31
C HIS A 29 17.79 -2.17 -2.94
N VAL A 30 16.84 -1.62 -2.17
CA VAL A 30 16.07 -0.44 -2.53
C VAL A 30 16.79 0.80 -1.99
N ASP A 31 17.31 1.62 -2.90
CA ASP A 31 17.93 2.90 -2.55
C ASP A 31 16.83 3.95 -2.32
N VAL A 32 16.42 4.06 -1.05
CA VAL A 32 15.36 5.00 -0.65
C VAL A 32 15.82 6.45 -0.83
N GLU A 33 17.11 6.75 -0.70
CA GLU A 33 17.62 8.10 -0.86
C GLU A 33 17.49 8.56 -2.31
N ASP A 34 17.82 7.71 -3.28
CA ASP A 34 17.62 7.97 -4.70
C ASP A 34 16.13 8.18 -5.04
N ILE A 35 15.24 7.38 -4.46
CA ILE A 35 13.78 7.56 -4.61
C ILE A 35 13.36 8.95 -4.13
N ILE A 36 13.80 9.38 -2.95
CA ILE A 36 13.47 10.70 -2.40
C ILE A 36 14.03 11.84 -3.26
N HIS A 37 15.27 11.72 -3.74
CA HIS A 37 15.86 12.71 -4.66
C HIS A 37 15.08 12.80 -5.98
N SER A 38 14.63 11.67 -6.50
CA SER A 38 13.76 11.62 -7.68
C SER A 38 12.43 12.32 -7.45
N ILE A 39 11.83 12.18 -6.26
CA ILE A 39 10.57 12.86 -5.90
C ILE A 39 10.77 14.39 -5.82
N GLN A 40 11.79 14.85 -5.09
CA GLN A 40 12.02 16.28 -4.88
C GLN A 40 12.20 17.07 -6.19
N ASN A 41 12.88 16.46 -7.17
CA ASN A 41 13.23 17.07 -8.44
C ASN A 41 12.13 17.01 -9.52
N LYS A 42 11.04 16.27 -9.28
CA LYS A 42 10.03 15.99 -10.31
C LYS A 42 8.65 16.48 -9.90
N GLU A 43 7.90 15.64 -9.19
CA GLU A 43 6.46 15.81 -8.98
C GLU A 43 6.10 16.00 -7.50
N ARG A 44 4.94 16.62 -7.23
CA ARG A 44 4.41 16.82 -5.86
C ARG A 44 3.37 15.77 -5.46
N VAL A 45 2.82 15.04 -6.42
CA VAL A 45 1.91 13.91 -6.19
C VAL A 45 2.67 12.63 -6.48
N VAL A 46 2.76 11.75 -5.49
CA VAL A 46 3.54 10.52 -5.55
C VAL A 46 2.60 9.33 -5.38
N ILE A 47 2.47 8.51 -6.42
CA ILE A 47 1.70 7.27 -6.38
C ILE A 47 2.68 6.09 -6.28
N MET A 48 2.54 5.31 -5.23
CA MET A 48 3.43 4.20 -4.88
C MET A 48 2.67 2.88 -4.92
N CYS A 49 3.33 1.84 -5.42
CA CYS A 49 2.91 0.46 -5.24
C CYS A 49 4.17 -0.35 -4.92
N ALA A 50 4.31 -0.72 -3.65
CA ALA A 50 5.40 -1.51 -3.10
C ALA A 50 4.91 -2.25 -1.86
N SER A 51 5.73 -3.13 -1.27
CA SER A 51 5.39 -3.75 0.03
C SER A 51 5.19 -2.70 1.13
N SER A 52 4.43 -3.08 2.18
CA SER A 52 4.15 -2.20 3.31
C SER A 52 5.41 -1.63 3.95
N ASP A 53 6.47 -2.44 4.06
CA ASP A 53 7.74 -2.03 4.66
C ASP A 53 8.51 -1.08 3.75
N THR A 54 8.51 -1.31 2.43
CA THR A 54 9.10 -0.37 1.48
C THR A 54 8.38 0.98 1.51
N VAL A 55 7.04 0.99 1.50
CA VAL A 55 6.25 2.23 1.66
C VAL A 55 6.60 2.93 2.97
N ARG A 56 6.67 2.19 4.09
CA ARG A 56 7.05 2.75 5.39
C ARG A 56 8.42 3.42 5.36
N ASN A 57 9.41 2.75 4.75
CA ASN A 57 10.77 3.26 4.65
C ASN A 57 10.84 4.53 3.79
N ILE A 58 10.12 4.58 2.67
CA ILE A 58 10.00 5.77 1.82
C ILE A 58 9.36 6.91 2.62
N MET A 59 8.24 6.65 3.33
CA MET A 59 7.56 7.68 4.12
C MET A 59 8.43 8.23 5.26
N LEU A 60 9.19 7.37 5.95
CA LEU A 60 10.15 7.79 6.97
C LEU A 60 11.25 8.69 6.36
N ALA A 61 11.82 8.30 5.22
CA ALA A 61 12.83 9.11 4.54
C ALA A 61 12.26 10.45 4.06
N ALA A 62 11.06 10.45 3.47
CA ALA A 62 10.35 11.65 3.07
C ALA A 62 10.09 12.59 4.26
N HIS A 63 9.71 12.04 5.41
CA HIS A 63 9.48 12.80 6.64
C HIS A 63 10.76 13.48 7.14
N ARG A 64 11.88 12.75 7.17
CA ARG A 64 13.20 13.28 7.55
C ARG A 64 13.67 14.41 6.64
N GLN A 65 13.31 14.34 5.35
CA GLN A 65 13.57 15.39 4.37
C GLN A 65 12.52 16.50 4.36
N GLY A 66 11.55 16.47 5.28
CA GLY A 66 10.53 17.51 5.45
C GLY A 66 9.40 17.49 4.42
N LEU A 67 9.26 16.44 3.62
CA LEU A 67 8.31 16.35 2.51
C LEU A 67 6.88 16.06 2.97
N THR A 68 6.67 15.63 4.21
CA THR A 68 5.34 15.25 4.73
C THR A 68 4.64 16.41 5.46
N LYS A 69 5.05 17.67 5.22
CA LYS A 69 4.53 18.86 5.92
C LYS A 69 3.39 19.58 5.17
N GLY A 70 2.94 19.03 4.04
CA GLY A 70 1.81 19.54 3.26
C GLY A 70 2.11 19.85 1.80
N ASP A 71 3.38 19.96 1.42
CA ASP A 71 3.79 20.30 0.04
C ASP A 71 3.72 19.11 -0.93
N TYR A 72 3.58 17.89 -0.40
CA TYR A 72 3.51 16.64 -1.16
C TYR A 72 2.29 15.82 -0.76
N VAL A 73 1.72 15.15 -1.74
CA VAL A 73 0.66 14.15 -1.55
C VAL A 73 1.24 12.78 -1.85
N PHE A 74 1.22 11.89 -0.86
CA PHE A 74 1.63 10.50 -1.03
C PHE A 74 0.40 9.62 -1.09
N ILE A 75 0.36 8.75 -2.09
CA ILE A 75 -0.70 7.76 -2.29
C ILE A 75 -0.05 6.39 -2.39
N ASN A 76 -0.40 5.44 -1.53
CA ASN A 76 -0.05 4.02 -1.75
C ASN A 76 -1.27 3.23 -2.23
N ILE A 77 -1.03 2.30 -3.15
CA ILE A 77 -2.08 1.40 -3.65
C ILE A 77 -1.95 0.05 -2.95
N GLU A 78 -3.00 -0.34 -2.24
CA GLU A 78 -3.11 -1.54 -1.41
C GLU A 78 -4.38 -2.32 -1.79
N LEU A 79 -4.38 -2.95 -2.97
CA LEU A 79 -5.56 -3.63 -3.51
C LEU A 79 -5.83 -4.98 -2.86
N PHE A 80 -4.77 -5.66 -2.40
CA PHE A 80 -4.88 -7.00 -1.84
C PHE A 80 -4.57 -6.88 -0.36
N ASN A 81 -5.59 -7.03 0.48
CA ASN A 81 -5.42 -7.05 1.94
C ASN A 81 -4.86 -8.43 2.33
N SER A 82 -3.61 -8.66 1.93
CA SER A 82 -2.79 -9.79 2.33
C SER A 82 -1.63 -9.25 3.17
N SER A 83 -1.11 -10.06 4.08
CA SER A 83 0.06 -9.82 4.93
C SER A 83 1.28 -9.28 4.17
N LEU A 84 1.35 -9.51 2.85
CA LEU A 84 2.38 -8.99 1.94
C LEU A 84 2.24 -7.48 1.62
N TYR A 85 1.01 -6.94 1.67
CA TYR A 85 0.70 -5.54 1.43
C TYR A 85 0.49 -4.74 2.72
N GLY A 86 0.34 -5.44 3.86
CA GLY A 86 0.13 -4.85 5.18
C GLY A 86 -1.34 -4.57 5.48
N ASP A 87 -1.61 -4.00 6.65
CA ASP A 87 -2.92 -3.48 7.08
C ASP A 87 -3.01 -1.95 6.89
N GLY A 88 -2.15 -1.38 6.02
CA GLY A 88 -1.90 0.05 5.93
C GLY A 88 -1.31 0.69 7.19
N SER A 89 -0.93 -0.08 8.21
CA SER A 89 -0.44 0.47 9.48
C SER A 89 0.98 1.01 9.35
N TRP A 90 1.21 2.17 9.96
CA TRP A 90 2.53 2.73 10.21
C TRP A 90 3.29 2.00 11.31
N ARG A 91 2.58 1.26 12.17
CA ARG A 91 3.10 0.69 13.40
C ARG A 91 3.83 -0.63 13.12
N ARG A 92 5.04 -0.76 13.65
CA ARG A 92 5.85 -2.00 13.64
C ARG A 92 6.31 -2.43 15.02
N GLY A 93 6.05 -1.63 16.06
CA GLY A 93 6.58 -1.87 17.40
C GLY A 93 8.06 -1.54 17.52
N ASP A 94 8.61 -0.74 16.59
CA ASP A 94 10.00 -0.33 16.59
C ASP A 94 10.18 1.10 17.13
N LYS A 95 11.43 1.57 17.20
CA LYS A 95 11.78 2.92 17.69
C LYS A 95 11.30 4.05 16.76
N HIS A 96 10.87 3.74 15.55
CA HIS A 96 10.44 4.70 14.52
C HIS A 96 8.92 4.87 14.46
N ASP A 97 8.15 4.14 15.26
CA ASP A 97 6.68 4.18 15.25
C ASP A 97 6.09 5.59 15.38
N LEU A 98 6.64 6.43 16.27
CA LEU A 98 6.13 7.80 16.45
C LEU A 98 6.41 8.67 15.22
N GLU A 99 7.59 8.50 14.61
CA GLU A 99 8.00 9.17 13.38
C GLU A 99 7.15 8.70 12.19
N ALA A 100 6.93 7.39 12.07
CA ALA A 100 6.10 6.78 11.04
C ALA A 100 4.65 7.28 11.14
N LYS A 101 4.10 7.40 12.36
CA LYS A 101 2.76 7.97 12.57
C LYS A 101 2.64 9.39 12.03
N GLN A 102 3.67 10.23 12.22
CA GLN A 102 3.70 11.59 11.70
C GLN A 102 3.88 11.61 10.18
N ALA A 103 4.73 10.74 9.63
CA ALA A 103 4.90 10.62 8.19
C ALA A 103 3.59 10.20 7.49
N TYR A 104 2.86 9.24 8.08
CA TYR A 104 1.65 8.69 7.49
C TYR A 104 0.46 9.66 7.52
N SER A 105 0.53 10.79 8.23
CA SER A 105 -0.52 11.80 8.12
C SER A 105 -0.59 12.46 6.73
N SER A 106 0.46 12.33 5.92
CA SER A 106 0.47 12.76 4.51
C SER A 106 0.29 11.61 3.51
N LEU A 107 0.04 10.39 3.99
CA LEU A 107 -0.18 9.20 3.15
C LEU A 107 -1.68 8.90 3.02
N GLN A 108 -2.15 8.73 1.79
CA GLN A 108 -3.48 8.21 1.49
C GLN A 108 -3.38 6.81 0.91
N THR A 109 -4.19 5.88 1.42
CA THR A 109 -4.18 4.50 0.95
C THR A 109 -5.40 4.25 0.06
N VAL A 110 -5.15 3.87 -1.19
CA VAL A 110 -6.18 3.40 -2.12
C VAL A 110 -6.30 1.90 -1.97
N THR A 111 -7.45 1.45 -1.46
CA THR A 111 -7.78 0.03 -1.31
C THR A 111 -9.13 -0.27 -1.94
N LEU A 112 -9.45 -1.55 -2.09
CA LEU A 112 -10.74 -1.95 -2.61
C LEU A 112 -11.85 -1.69 -1.58
N LEU A 113 -13.05 -1.33 -2.07
CA LEU A 113 -14.22 -1.07 -1.23
C LEU A 113 -14.80 -2.36 -0.62
N ARG A 114 -14.64 -2.54 0.69
CA ARG A 114 -15.21 -3.68 1.42
C ARG A 114 -16.68 -3.45 1.75
N THR A 115 -17.56 -4.42 1.49
CA THR A 115 -18.91 -4.36 2.05
C THR A 115 -18.94 -4.98 3.44
N VAL A 116 -19.33 -4.19 4.45
CA VAL A 116 -19.46 -4.64 5.85
C VAL A 116 -20.84 -5.24 6.11
N LYS A 117 -21.27 -6.14 5.23
CA LYS A 117 -22.55 -6.84 5.38
C LYS A 117 -22.43 -7.92 6.46
N PRO A 118 -23.40 -8.07 7.38
CA PRO A 118 -23.38 -9.15 8.39
C PRO A 118 -23.23 -10.56 7.77
N GLU A 119 -23.77 -10.77 6.57
CA GLU A 119 -23.66 -12.03 5.83
C GLU A 119 -22.20 -12.33 5.43
N PHE A 120 -21.45 -11.30 5.03
CA PHE A 120 -20.03 -11.44 4.69
C PHE A 120 -19.16 -11.76 5.92
N GLU A 121 -19.50 -11.22 7.09
CA GLU A 121 -18.82 -11.57 8.34
C GLU A 121 -19.00 -13.06 8.68
N LYS A 122 -20.23 -13.57 8.56
CA LYS A 122 -20.52 -14.99 8.81
C LYS A 122 -19.76 -15.89 7.85
N PHE A 123 -19.78 -15.56 6.57
CA PHE A 123 -19.04 -16.30 5.54
C PHE A 123 -17.52 -16.25 5.78
N SER A 124 -16.97 -15.10 6.16
CA SER A 124 -15.55 -14.94 6.52
C SER A 124 -15.15 -15.86 7.67
N ILE A 125 -16.00 -15.99 8.70
CA ILE A 125 -15.79 -16.91 9.83
C ILE A 125 -15.82 -18.37 9.37
N GLU A 126 -16.76 -18.75 8.49
CA GLU A 126 -16.89 -20.11 7.95
C GLU A 126 -15.67 -20.50 7.09
N VAL A 127 -15.19 -19.60 6.24
CA VAL A 127 -13.97 -19.79 5.45
C VAL A 127 -12.76 -19.95 6.38
N LYS A 128 -12.59 -19.05 7.35
CA LYS A 128 -11.47 -19.12 8.32
C LYS A 128 -11.48 -20.44 9.10
N SER A 129 -12.65 -20.87 9.56
CA SER A 129 -12.81 -22.16 10.26
C SER A 129 -12.46 -23.36 9.37
N SER A 130 -12.85 -23.33 8.09
CA SER A 130 -12.56 -24.40 7.14
C SER A 130 -11.07 -24.50 6.81
N VAL A 131 -10.41 -23.36 6.62
CA VAL A 131 -8.96 -23.26 6.40
C VAL A 131 -8.18 -23.78 7.62
N GLN A 132 -8.58 -23.40 8.84
CA GLN A 132 -7.95 -23.88 10.08
C GLN A 132 -8.04 -25.40 10.22
N LYS A 133 -9.18 -26.01 9.84
CA LYS A 133 -9.34 -27.48 9.84
C LYS A 133 -8.41 -28.20 8.87
N LEU A 134 -7.96 -27.53 7.81
CA LEU A 134 -6.98 -28.05 6.87
C LEU A 134 -5.52 -27.87 7.36
N GLY A 135 -5.32 -27.29 8.55
CA GLY A 135 -3.99 -27.00 9.10
C GLY A 135 -3.30 -25.79 8.46
N LEU A 136 -4.04 -24.98 7.70
CA LEU A 136 -3.55 -23.74 7.10
C LEU A 136 -3.80 -22.58 8.09
N THR A 137 -2.82 -21.70 8.27
CA THR A 137 -2.84 -20.67 9.34
C THR A 137 -2.66 -19.25 8.85
N GLU A 138 -2.61 -19.01 7.53
CA GLU A 138 -2.46 -17.64 7.03
C GLU A 138 -3.75 -16.82 7.27
N ASP A 139 -3.60 -15.60 7.75
CA ASP A 139 -4.73 -14.66 7.90
C ASP A 139 -5.20 -14.10 6.54
N ASP A 140 -4.52 -14.44 5.44
CA ASP A 140 -4.71 -13.90 4.08
C ASP A 140 -5.84 -14.56 3.28
N TYR A 141 -6.44 -15.64 3.80
CA TYR A 141 -7.51 -16.33 3.09
C TYR A 141 -8.79 -15.51 3.07
N VAL A 142 -9.04 -14.64 4.05
CA VAL A 142 -10.21 -13.75 4.02
C VAL A 142 -9.81 -12.43 3.35
N ASN A 143 -9.94 -12.37 2.03
CA ASN A 143 -9.71 -11.18 1.23
C ASN A 143 -10.97 -10.82 0.40
N MET A 144 -10.91 -9.72 -0.34
CA MET A 144 -12.06 -9.27 -1.11
C MET A 144 -12.46 -10.21 -2.26
N PHE A 145 -11.57 -11.02 -2.81
CA PHE A 145 -11.97 -11.98 -3.84
C PHE A 145 -12.91 -13.03 -3.27
N ILE A 146 -12.74 -13.39 -2.00
CA ILE A 146 -13.63 -14.30 -1.29
C ILE A 146 -15.04 -13.69 -1.17
N GLU A 147 -15.17 -12.38 -0.99
CA GLU A 147 -16.46 -11.67 -1.05
C GLU A 147 -17.21 -11.92 -2.36
N GLY A 148 -16.51 -11.98 -3.49
CA GLY A 148 -17.13 -12.30 -4.79
C GLY A 148 -17.66 -13.74 -4.93
N PHE A 149 -17.30 -14.66 -4.03
CA PHE A 149 -17.86 -16.02 -3.97
C PHE A 149 -19.05 -16.14 -3.02
N HIS A 150 -19.34 -15.10 -2.23
CA HIS A 150 -20.51 -15.06 -1.37
C HIS A 150 -21.80 -14.75 -2.17
N ASP A 151 -21.70 -13.84 -3.14
CA ASP A 151 -22.80 -13.40 -4.02
C ASP A 151 -23.00 -14.35 -5.22
#